data_AF-A0AAE3FUA8-F1
#
_entry.id   AF-A0AAE3FUA8-F1
#
_cell.length_a   1.000
_cell.length_b   1.000
_cell.length_c   1.000
_cell.angle_alpha   90.00
_cell.angle_beta   90.00
_cell.angle_gamma   90.00
#
_symmetry.space_group_name_H-M   'P 1'
#
loop_
_entity.id
_entity.type
_entity.pdbx_description
1 polymer ?
#
loop_
_entity_poly.entity_id
_entity_poly.type
_entity_poly.pdbx_seq_one_letter_code
_entity_poly.pdbx_strand_id
1 'polypeptide(L)'
;MPAWTAFAAVSLSVLLVLLLLARASESAVTTKQSSAEHPTVAAHEHDQPPYSTTDVESDSDMNQPHADGGESAVATDNGRLGQQTEQGVSTGLLLANVAFSQGLFAGILIIALWLTNVPVSAIGADLTVTTADAVGLGVVTGLVLYILNELGASHAKQWGLTGSEALRGALTPDGVAGWLVLLFVVLPIIAGFEELLFRGILIGALHVGFDVPLWLLAIGSSVAFGVGHGAQGRVGMVVTGTLGLVLAWLFIVTNSLFAVIIAHYIVNALEFVIHEGIGWEPFETEP
;
A
#
# COMPACT_ATOMS: atom_id res chain seq x y z
N MET A 1 27.78 -27.82 8.53
CA MET A 1 28.20 -26.41 8.67
C MET A 1 27.24 -25.56 7.88
N PRO A 2 26.83 -24.38 8.36
CA PRO A 2 25.88 -23.52 7.65
C PRO A 2 26.42 -23.09 6.27
N ALA A 3 25.58 -23.17 5.24
CA ALA A 3 25.90 -22.77 3.86
C ALA A 3 25.55 -21.29 3.63
N TRP A 4 26.24 -20.39 4.33
CA TRP A 4 25.96 -18.94 4.35
C TRP A 4 25.86 -18.30 2.96
N THR A 5 26.79 -18.63 2.06
CA THR A 5 26.78 -18.08 0.68
C THR A 5 25.53 -18.48 -0.10
N ALA A 6 25.08 -19.73 0.04
CA ALA A 6 23.87 -20.20 -0.64
C ALA A 6 22.62 -19.52 -0.06
N PHE A 7 22.57 -19.39 1.27
CA PHE A 7 21.46 -18.69 1.94
C PHE A 7 21.37 -17.23 1.50
N ALA A 8 22.48 -16.50 1.56
CA ALA A 8 22.55 -15.11 1.14
C ALA A 8 22.17 -14.93 -0.34
N ALA A 9 22.63 -15.81 -1.23
CA ALA A 9 22.28 -15.75 -2.65
C ALA A 9 20.77 -15.88 -2.88
N VAL A 10 20.11 -16.82 -2.19
CA VAL A 10 18.64 -16.98 -2.28
C VAL A 10 17.94 -15.75 -1.72
N SER A 11 18.33 -15.26 -0.54
CA SER A 11 17.69 -14.12 0.11
C SER A 11 17.83 -12.82 -0.71
N LEU A 12 19.00 -12.56 -1.28
CA LEU A 12 19.23 -11.40 -2.15
C LEU A 12 18.49 -11.54 -3.48
N SER A 13 18.30 -12.76 -3.99
CA SER A 13 17.47 -13.01 -5.17
C SER A 13 16.00 -12.71 -4.88
N VAL A 14 15.48 -13.13 -3.72
CA VAL A 14 14.13 -12.80 -3.27
C VAL A 14 13.97 -11.28 -3.13
N LEU A 15 14.91 -10.60 -2.48
CA LEU A 15 14.91 -9.13 -2.38
C LEU A 15 14.87 -8.47 -3.77
N LEU A 16 15.73 -8.90 -4.69
CA LEU A 16 15.77 -8.33 -6.04
C LEU A 16 14.43 -8.51 -6.77
N VAL A 17 13.83 -9.70 -6.70
CA VAL A 17 12.53 -9.98 -7.31
C VAL A 17 11.45 -9.09 -6.71
N LEU A 18 11.41 -8.91 -5.38
CA LEU A 18 10.46 -8.01 -4.73
C LEU A 18 10.59 -6.57 -5.23
N LEU A 19 11.82 -6.04 -5.28
CA LEU A 19 12.06 -4.66 -5.73
C LEU A 19 11.66 -4.47 -7.20
N LEU A 20 11.89 -5.47 -8.05
CA LEU A 20 11.45 -5.43 -9.45
C LEU A 20 9.92 -5.47 -9.56
N LEU A 21 9.25 -6.32 -8.78
CA LEU A 21 7.79 -6.39 -8.74
C LEU A 21 7.16 -5.10 -8.20
N ALA A 22 7.74 -4.51 -7.16
CA ALA A 22 7.31 -3.23 -6.61
C ALA A 22 7.37 -2.11 -7.66
N ARG A 23 8.50 -2.00 -8.38
CA ARG A 23 8.65 -1.01 -9.46
C ARG A 23 7.73 -1.25 -10.65
N ALA A 24 7.53 -2.52 -11.03
CA ALA A 24 6.59 -2.86 -12.10
C ALA A 24 5.16 -2.47 -11.73
N SER A 25 4.77 -2.67 -10.46
CA SER A 25 3.45 -2.31 -9.94
C SER A 25 3.25 -0.79 -9.92
N GLU A 26 4.25 -0.02 -9.45
CA GLU A 26 4.25 1.45 -9.49
C GLU A 26 4.06 1.97 -10.93
N SER A 27 4.83 1.44 -11.89
CA SER A 27 4.77 1.86 -13.29
C SER A 27 3.40 1.60 -13.93
N ALA A 28 2.74 0.50 -13.58
CA ALA A 28 1.41 0.17 -14.06
C ALA A 28 0.34 1.12 -13.52
N VAL A 29 0.44 1.52 -12.24
CA VAL A 29 -0.48 2.46 -11.60
C VAL A 29 -0.36 3.85 -12.23
N THR A 30 0.87 4.38 -12.38
CA THR A 30 1.11 5.70 -12.98
C THR A 30 0.58 5.78 -14.42
N THR A 31 0.77 4.72 -15.22
CA THR A 31 0.31 4.68 -16.62
C THR A 31 -1.22 4.73 -16.71
N LYS A 32 -1.92 4.01 -15.82
CA LYS A 32 -3.39 3.98 -15.80
C LYS A 32 -3.96 5.35 -15.40
N GLN A 33 -3.36 6.02 -14.43
CA GLN A 33 -3.78 7.36 -13.98
C GLN A 33 -3.59 8.42 -15.07
N SER A 34 -2.43 8.42 -15.76
CA SER A 34 -2.17 9.34 -16.88
C SER A 34 -3.12 9.15 -18.07
N SER A 35 -3.58 7.93 -18.32
CA SER A 35 -4.53 7.63 -19.41
C SER A 35 -5.96 8.05 -19.09
N ALA A 36 -6.33 8.07 -17.80
CA ALA A 36 -7.65 8.52 -17.35
C ALA A 36 -7.79 10.05 -17.32
N GLU A 37 -6.71 10.79 -17.07
CA GLU A 37 -6.70 12.27 -17.07
C GLU A 37 -6.62 12.91 -18.46
N HIS A 38 -6.29 12.15 -19.51
CA HIS A 38 -6.27 12.62 -20.90
C HIS A 38 -7.12 11.71 -21.80
N PRO A 39 -8.46 11.84 -21.79
CA PRO A 39 -9.24 11.37 -22.91
C PRO A 39 -8.83 12.22 -24.11
N THR A 40 -8.13 11.61 -25.07
CA THR A 40 -7.86 12.21 -26.39
C THR A 40 -9.17 12.78 -26.92
N VAL A 41 -9.28 14.12 -26.92
CA VAL A 41 -10.32 14.85 -27.64
C VAL A 41 -10.03 14.58 -29.11
N ALA A 42 -10.68 13.56 -29.67
CA ALA A 42 -10.78 13.41 -31.10
C ALA A 42 -11.43 14.70 -31.62
N ALA A 43 -10.64 15.49 -32.34
CA ALA A 43 -11.06 16.76 -32.91
C ALA A 43 -12.25 16.54 -33.83
N HIS A 44 -13.45 16.94 -33.37
CA HIS A 44 -14.56 17.21 -34.26
C HIS A 44 -14.27 18.56 -34.93
N GLU A 45 -13.64 18.49 -36.10
CA GLU A 45 -13.54 19.58 -37.04
C GLU A 45 -14.96 19.88 -37.55
N HIS A 46 -15.59 20.91 -36.98
CA HIS A 46 -16.88 21.41 -37.43
C HIS A 46 -16.68 22.80 -38.03
N ASP A 47 -16.71 22.84 -39.36
CA ASP A 47 -16.77 24.04 -40.18
C ASP A 47 -17.90 24.97 -39.72
N GLN A 48 -17.56 26.19 -39.35
CA GLN A 48 -18.49 27.32 -39.31
C GLN A 48 -18.07 28.37 -40.34
N PRO A 49 -19.04 28.99 -41.04
CA PRO A 49 -18.93 30.38 -41.39
C PRO A 49 -20.05 31.25 -40.76
N PRO A 50 -19.86 32.59 -40.72
CA PRO A 50 -20.29 33.44 -39.63
C PRO A 50 -21.61 34.22 -39.89
N TYR A 51 -22.20 34.71 -38.79
CA TYR A 51 -23.39 35.59 -38.76
C TYR A 51 -23.11 37.03 -39.21
N SER A 52 -24.01 37.60 -40.03
CA SER A 52 -24.45 39.03 -40.13
C SER A 52 -25.38 39.13 -41.35
N THR A 53 -26.47 39.90 -41.48
CA THR A 53 -27.22 40.93 -40.73
C THR A 53 -28.54 41.17 -41.51
N THR A 54 -29.64 41.48 -40.78
CA THR A 54 -30.85 42.31 -41.12
C THR A 54 -31.33 42.54 -42.57
N ASP A 55 -32.65 42.34 -42.82
CA ASP A 55 -33.68 43.34 -43.24
C ASP A 55 -34.98 42.63 -43.76
N VAL A 56 -36.16 42.84 -43.13
CA VAL A 56 -37.31 43.75 -43.44
C VAL A 56 -38.47 43.12 -44.26
N GLU A 57 -39.70 43.23 -43.70
CA GLU A 57 -41.10 43.13 -44.25
C GLU A 57 -41.56 41.77 -44.84
N SER A 58 -42.78 41.25 -44.64
CA SER A 58 -44.11 41.87 -44.69
C SER A 58 -45.22 40.88 -44.23
N ASP A 59 -46.29 41.45 -43.65
CA ASP A 59 -47.73 41.09 -43.69
C ASP A 59 -48.35 39.77 -43.22
N SER A 60 -49.38 39.98 -42.37
CA SER A 60 -50.68 39.27 -42.23
C SER A 60 -50.63 37.79 -41.77
N ASP A 61 -51.46 37.29 -40.86
CA ASP A 61 -52.88 37.55 -40.64
C ASP A 61 -53.33 36.99 -39.27
N MET A 62 -54.51 37.42 -38.83
CA MET A 62 -55.18 37.09 -37.56
C MET A 62 -55.44 35.58 -37.33
N ASN A 63 -55.40 35.13 -36.06
CA ASN A 63 -56.59 34.76 -35.26
C ASN A 63 -56.26 33.74 -34.13
N GLN A 64 -57.08 33.79 -33.08
CA GLN A 64 -56.96 33.29 -31.71
C GLN A 64 -57.21 31.76 -31.50
N PRO A 65 -57.16 31.22 -30.25
CA PRO A 65 -56.60 29.92 -29.89
C PRO A 65 -57.63 28.78 -29.76
N HIS A 66 -57.15 27.53 -29.79
CA HIS A 66 -57.92 26.35 -29.35
C HIS A 66 -57.06 25.38 -28.53
N ALA A 67 -57.73 24.82 -27.53
CA ALA A 67 -57.20 24.00 -26.45
C ALA A 67 -57.25 22.49 -26.74
N ASP A 68 -56.51 21.77 -25.88
CA ASP A 68 -56.77 20.42 -25.37
C ASP A 68 -56.14 19.20 -26.08
N GLY A 69 -55.63 18.26 -25.26
CA GLY A 69 -55.36 16.88 -25.66
C GLY A 69 -53.96 16.29 -25.40
N GLY A 70 -53.75 15.73 -24.21
CA GLY A 70 -53.35 14.32 -24.03
C GLY A 70 -51.93 13.81 -24.40
N GLU A 71 -51.20 13.41 -23.35
CA GLU A 71 -50.36 12.20 -23.23
C GLU A 71 -49.19 11.90 -24.21
N SER A 72 -47.96 12.00 -23.69
CA SER A 72 -47.05 10.84 -23.57
C SER A 72 -45.75 11.22 -22.87
N ALA A 73 -45.60 10.75 -21.62
CA ALA A 73 -44.33 10.75 -20.92
C ALA A 73 -43.40 9.71 -21.55
N VAL A 74 -42.52 10.15 -22.45
CA VAL A 74 -41.40 9.33 -22.93
C VAL A 74 -40.31 9.37 -21.85
N ALA A 75 -40.39 8.42 -20.92
CA ALA A 75 -39.28 8.08 -20.06
C ALA A 75 -38.15 7.50 -20.93
N THR A 76 -37.15 8.33 -21.25
CA THR A 76 -35.91 7.85 -21.87
C THR A 76 -35.18 6.97 -20.86
N ASP A 77 -35.25 5.66 -21.09
CA ASP A 77 -34.45 4.59 -20.49
C ASP A 77 -32.95 4.80 -20.86
N ASN A 78 -32.35 5.85 -20.29
CA ASN A 78 -30.91 6.12 -20.34
C ASN A 78 -30.16 5.39 -19.22
N GLY A 79 -30.78 4.39 -18.58
CA GLY A 79 -30.23 3.68 -17.42
C GLY A 79 -29.39 2.44 -17.75
N ARG A 80 -29.24 2.06 -19.03
CA ARG A 80 -28.69 0.75 -19.42
C ARG A 80 -27.35 0.77 -20.15
N LEU A 81 -26.71 1.92 -20.34
CA LEU A 81 -25.40 2.02 -20.99
C LEU A 81 -24.28 2.55 -20.07
N GLY A 82 -24.57 2.81 -18.80
CA GLY A 82 -23.60 3.28 -17.80
C GLY A 82 -22.98 2.19 -16.91
N GLN A 83 -23.42 0.93 -17.03
CA GLN A 83 -22.81 -0.21 -16.34
C GLN A 83 -21.93 -1.02 -17.30
N GLN A 84 -21.00 -0.36 -17.98
CA GLN A 84 -19.73 -1.04 -18.20
C GLN A 84 -19.03 -1.02 -16.85
N THR A 85 -19.25 -2.07 -16.08
CA THR A 85 -18.51 -2.39 -14.87
C THR A 85 -17.03 -2.23 -15.21
N GLU A 86 -16.39 -1.16 -14.72
CA GLU A 86 -14.95 -1.19 -14.50
C GLU A 86 -14.72 -2.47 -13.70
N GLN A 87 -14.17 -3.51 -14.34
CA GLN A 87 -13.87 -4.78 -13.69
C GLN A 87 -12.67 -4.55 -12.76
N GLY A 88 -12.91 -3.84 -11.66
CA GLY A 88 -11.98 -3.71 -10.56
C GLY A 88 -11.78 -5.09 -9.92
N VAL A 89 -10.53 -5.42 -9.62
CA VAL A 89 -10.19 -6.61 -8.82
C VAL A 89 -10.89 -6.48 -7.47
N SER A 90 -11.59 -7.53 -7.02
CA SER A 90 -12.29 -7.48 -5.74
C SER A 90 -11.31 -7.41 -4.56
N THR A 91 -11.67 -6.70 -3.49
CA THR A 91 -10.86 -6.59 -2.25
C THR A 91 -10.43 -7.95 -1.72
N GLY A 92 -11.34 -8.93 -1.72
CA GLY A 92 -11.04 -10.29 -1.27
C GLY A 92 -9.97 -10.98 -2.13
N LEU A 93 -9.98 -10.77 -3.46
CA LEU A 93 -8.96 -11.30 -4.36
C LEU A 93 -7.61 -10.59 -4.15
N LEU A 94 -7.63 -9.28 -3.88
CA LEU A 94 -6.43 -8.52 -3.55
C LEU A 94 -5.79 -9.01 -2.24
N LEU A 95 -6.58 -9.16 -1.17
CA LEU A 95 -6.12 -9.70 0.11
C LEU A 95 -5.55 -11.11 -0.03
N ALA A 96 -6.24 -11.99 -0.77
CA ALA A 96 -5.76 -13.34 -1.03
C ALA A 96 -4.44 -13.34 -1.81
N ASN A 97 -4.32 -12.49 -2.83
CA ASN A 97 -3.09 -12.35 -3.61
C ASN A 97 -1.93 -11.89 -2.74
N VAL A 98 -2.12 -10.84 -1.93
CA VAL A 98 -1.09 -10.31 -1.02
C VAL A 98 -0.66 -11.38 -0.01
N ALA A 99 -1.61 -12.03 0.67
CA ALA A 99 -1.28 -13.07 1.63
C ALA A 99 -0.53 -14.24 0.99
N PHE A 100 -0.95 -14.67 -0.21
CA PHE A 100 -0.30 -15.74 -0.94
C PHE A 100 1.11 -15.37 -1.37
N SER A 101 1.31 -14.19 -1.98
CA SER A 101 2.63 -13.78 -2.47
C SER A 101 3.62 -13.61 -1.32
N GLN A 102 3.21 -12.95 -0.23
CA GLN A 102 4.06 -12.74 0.94
C GLN A 102 4.36 -14.08 1.65
N GLY A 103 3.35 -14.93 1.81
CA GLY A 103 3.51 -16.28 2.36
C GLY A 103 4.44 -17.17 1.52
N LEU A 104 4.36 -17.07 0.19
CA LEU A 104 5.25 -17.79 -0.73
C LEU A 104 6.70 -17.35 -0.56
N PHE A 105 6.98 -16.03 -0.55
CA PHE A 105 8.34 -15.53 -0.35
C PHE A 105 8.88 -15.88 1.05
N ALA A 106 8.05 -15.78 2.10
CA ALA A 106 8.42 -16.24 3.44
C ALA A 106 8.76 -17.74 3.45
N GLY A 107 7.94 -18.56 2.80
CA GLY A 107 8.16 -20.00 2.66
C GLY A 107 9.49 -20.32 1.97
N ILE A 108 9.82 -19.62 0.87
CA ILE A 108 11.11 -19.77 0.18
C ILE A 108 12.28 -19.46 1.13
N LEU A 109 12.20 -18.38 1.90
CA LEU A 109 13.25 -17.98 2.84
C LEU A 109 13.40 -18.97 4.01
N ILE A 110 12.30 -19.47 4.56
CA ILE A 110 12.31 -20.47 5.64
C ILE A 110 12.87 -21.81 5.14
N ILE A 111 12.47 -22.25 3.94
CA ILE A 111 13.01 -23.45 3.31
C ILE A 111 14.52 -23.27 3.04
N ALA A 112 14.94 -22.11 2.56
CA ALA A 112 16.36 -21.82 2.35
C ALA A 112 17.15 -21.85 3.67
N LEU A 113 16.62 -21.27 4.75
CA LEU A 113 17.22 -21.30 6.09
C LEU A 113 17.44 -22.74 6.56
N TRP A 114 16.42 -23.59 6.40
CA TRP A 114 16.45 -25.00 6.77
C TRP A 114 17.45 -25.80 5.92
N LEU A 115 17.38 -25.69 4.59
CA LEU A 115 18.25 -26.43 3.67
C LEU A 115 19.73 -26.03 3.83
N THR A 116 20.00 -24.78 4.16
CA THR A 116 21.37 -24.27 4.34
C THR A 116 21.90 -24.45 5.76
N ASN A 117 21.11 -24.99 6.68
CA ASN A 117 21.49 -25.17 8.09
C ASN A 117 21.95 -23.87 8.77
N VAL A 118 21.39 -22.72 8.38
CA VAL A 118 21.64 -21.45 9.06
C VAL A 118 20.90 -21.46 10.40
N PRO A 119 21.56 -21.15 11.53
CA PRO A 119 20.93 -21.23 12.84
C PRO A 119 19.83 -20.18 12.99
N VAL A 120 18.72 -20.55 13.60
CA VAL A 120 17.57 -19.64 13.85
C VAL A 120 17.93 -18.44 14.74
N SER A 121 18.96 -18.58 15.58
CA SER A 121 19.49 -17.48 16.38
C SER A 121 20.14 -16.39 15.52
N ALA A 122 20.63 -16.71 14.32
CA ALA A 122 21.20 -15.72 13.42
C ALA A 122 20.16 -14.74 12.85
N ILE A 123 18.89 -15.14 12.81
CA ILE A 123 17.80 -14.26 12.41
C ILE A 123 17.09 -13.61 13.60
N GLY A 124 17.62 -13.74 14.82
CA GLY A 124 17.01 -13.20 16.04
C GLY A 124 15.72 -13.91 16.47
N ALA A 125 15.53 -15.16 16.05
CA ALA A 125 14.34 -15.97 16.37
C ALA A 125 14.58 -16.94 17.55
N ASP A 126 15.56 -16.66 18.41
CA ASP A 126 15.81 -17.49 19.59
C ASP A 126 14.74 -17.23 20.67
N LEU A 127 14.08 -18.30 21.12
CA LEU A 127 13.00 -18.24 22.11
C LEU A 127 13.51 -18.14 23.55
N THR A 128 14.83 -18.09 23.76
CA THR A 128 15.43 -17.92 25.09
C THR A 128 15.25 -16.52 25.67
N VAL A 129 14.92 -15.52 24.84
CA VAL A 129 14.49 -14.19 25.32
C VAL A 129 13.06 -14.33 25.84
N THR A 130 12.80 -13.86 27.06
CA THR A 130 11.46 -13.87 27.67
C THR A 130 10.45 -13.25 26.72
N THR A 131 9.59 -14.11 26.16
CA THR A 131 8.59 -13.71 25.15
C THR A 131 7.71 -12.57 25.66
N ALA A 132 7.46 -12.48 26.96
CA ALA A 132 6.70 -11.39 27.57
C ALA A 132 7.38 -10.01 27.42
N ASP A 133 8.70 -9.91 27.59
CA ASP A 133 9.43 -8.64 27.47
C ASP A 133 9.53 -8.22 26.01
N ALA A 134 9.77 -9.18 25.10
CA ALA A 134 9.77 -8.94 23.67
C ALA A 134 8.39 -8.49 23.16
N VAL A 135 7.31 -9.09 23.67
CA VAL A 135 5.92 -8.66 23.38
C VAL A 135 5.67 -7.25 23.90
N GLY A 136 5.98 -6.99 25.18
CA GLY A 136 5.76 -5.68 25.79
C GLY A 136 6.51 -4.56 25.06
N LEU A 137 7.79 -4.81 24.73
CA LEU A 137 8.60 -3.85 23.99
C LEU A 137 8.09 -3.65 22.56
N GLY A 138 7.75 -4.73 21.85
CA GLY A 138 7.15 -4.65 20.52
C GLY A 138 5.86 -3.85 20.52
N VAL A 139 4.99 -4.06 21.52
CA VAL A 139 3.74 -3.31 21.67
C VAL A 139 4.00 -1.82 21.90
N VAL A 140 4.84 -1.48 22.87
CA VAL A 140 5.15 -0.08 23.17
C VAL A 140 5.80 0.62 21.98
N THR A 141 6.77 -0.02 21.33
CA THR A 141 7.41 0.56 20.14
C THR A 141 6.43 0.71 18.99
N GLY A 142 5.55 -0.28 18.73
CA GLY A 142 4.51 -0.18 17.70
C GLY A 142 3.56 0.99 17.93
N LEU A 143 3.10 1.19 19.18
CA LEU A 143 2.24 2.33 19.55
C LEU A 143 2.95 3.67 19.35
N VAL A 144 4.21 3.78 19.79
CA VAL A 144 5.00 5.01 19.61
C VAL A 144 5.22 5.29 18.13
N LEU A 145 5.59 4.28 17.34
CA LEU A 145 5.78 4.40 15.90
C LEU A 145 4.50 4.84 15.19
N TYR A 146 3.35 4.27 15.57
CA TYR A 146 2.06 4.67 15.04
C TYR A 146 1.79 6.16 15.30
N ILE A 147 1.95 6.64 16.53
CA ILE A 147 1.76 8.05 16.88
C ILE A 147 2.72 8.96 16.08
N LEU A 148 3.99 8.59 15.98
CA LEU A 148 4.98 9.36 15.22
C LEU A 148 4.65 9.40 13.72
N ASN A 149 4.15 8.29 13.18
CA ASN A 149 3.72 8.22 11.79
C ASN A 149 2.50 9.12 11.53
N GLU A 150 1.50 9.15 12.41
CA GLU A 150 0.36 10.07 12.31
C GLU A 150 0.78 11.55 12.40
N LEU A 151 1.69 11.88 13.31
CA LEU A 151 2.25 13.23 13.42
C LEU A 151 3.04 13.62 12.16
N GLY A 152 3.77 12.67 11.57
CA GLY A 152 4.49 12.87 10.31
C GLY A 152 3.52 13.07 9.14
N ALA A 153 2.49 12.25 9.04
CA ALA A 153 1.48 12.30 7.98
C ALA A 153 0.65 13.59 8.04
N SER A 154 0.19 13.99 9.23
CA SER A 154 -0.52 15.25 9.43
C SER A 154 0.33 16.47 9.05
N HIS A 155 1.63 16.46 9.38
CA HIS A 155 2.54 17.51 8.92
C HIS A 155 2.75 17.47 7.41
N ALA A 156 2.91 16.30 6.79
CA ALA A 156 3.10 16.15 5.35
C ALA A 156 1.89 16.60 4.52
N LYS A 157 0.67 16.37 5.03
CA LYS A 157 -0.59 16.86 4.42
C LYS A 157 -0.61 18.38 4.26
N GLN A 158 -0.02 19.14 5.20
CA GLN A 158 0.08 20.60 5.10
C GLN A 158 0.90 21.07 3.89
N TRP A 159 1.73 20.20 3.32
CA TRP A 159 2.54 20.47 2.13
C TRP A 159 1.96 19.82 0.86
N GLY A 160 0.75 19.26 0.92
CA GLY A 160 0.08 18.59 -0.20
C GLY A 160 0.69 17.25 -0.60
N LEU A 161 1.34 16.55 0.34
CA LEU A 161 2.05 15.30 0.10
C LEU A 161 1.23 14.12 0.64
N THR A 162 0.25 13.62 -0.14
CA THR A 162 -0.55 12.41 0.16
C THR A 162 -0.18 11.27 -0.78
N GLY A 163 -0.34 9.99 -0.37
CA GLY A 163 0.08 8.88 -1.23
C GLY A 163 -0.18 7.45 -0.73
N SER A 164 -0.41 7.20 0.56
CA SER A 164 -0.64 5.83 1.08
C SER A 164 -2.12 5.43 1.15
N GLU A 165 -3.03 6.39 1.02
CA GLU A 165 -4.45 6.26 1.31
C GLU A 165 -5.17 5.38 0.28
N ALA A 166 -4.78 5.44 -0.98
CA ALA A 166 -5.43 4.69 -2.06
C ALA A 166 -5.25 3.16 -1.94
N LEU A 167 -4.04 2.71 -1.58
CA LEU A 167 -3.76 1.28 -1.42
C LEU A 167 -4.42 0.72 -0.16
N ARG A 168 -4.39 1.51 0.93
CA ARG A 168 -5.08 1.17 2.19
C ARG A 168 -6.58 1.02 1.96
N GLY A 169 -7.23 2.01 1.33
CA GLY A 169 -8.65 1.94 1.01
C GLY A 169 -9.03 0.76 0.11
N ALA A 170 -8.16 0.39 -0.85
CA ALA A 170 -8.39 -0.78 -1.70
C ALA A 170 -8.33 -2.12 -0.95
N LEU A 171 -7.66 -2.17 0.21
CA LEU A 171 -7.54 -3.36 1.06
C LEU A 171 -8.58 -3.39 2.19
N THR A 172 -9.34 -2.31 2.38
CA THR A 172 -10.38 -2.19 3.42
C THR A 172 -11.52 -3.18 3.18
N PRO A 173 -11.78 -4.10 4.11
CA PRO A 173 -12.90 -5.03 3.99
C PRO A 173 -14.24 -4.40 4.39
N ASP A 174 -15.31 -4.75 3.69
CA ASP A 174 -16.67 -4.23 3.96
C ASP A 174 -17.35 -4.86 5.20
N GLY A 175 -16.83 -5.97 5.74
CA GLY A 175 -17.52 -6.77 6.76
C GLY A 175 -16.59 -7.41 7.78
N VAL A 176 -17.17 -7.78 8.94
CA VAL A 176 -16.44 -8.30 10.11
C VAL A 176 -15.54 -9.48 9.76
N ALA A 177 -16.02 -10.43 8.95
CA ALA A 177 -15.20 -11.59 8.54
C ALA A 177 -13.97 -11.16 7.73
N GLY A 178 -14.10 -10.17 6.85
CA GLY A 178 -12.99 -9.62 6.09
C GLY A 178 -11.98 -8.90 6.99
N TRP A 179 -12.45 -8.15 7.98
CA TRP A 179 -11.60 -7.53 9.00
C TRP A 179 -10.83 -8.56 9.84
N LEU A 180 -11.48 -9.66 10.24
CA LEU A 180 -10.81 -10.74 10.95
C LEU A 180 -9.71 -11.38 10.08
N VAL A 181 -9.97 -11.60 8.78
CA VAL A 181 -8.96 -12.11 7.85
C VAL A 181 -7.82 -11.11 7.68
N LEU A 182 -8.12 -9.84 7.48
CA LEU A 182 -7.10 -8.79 7.36
C LEU A 182 -6.20 -8.75 8.60
N LEU A 183 -6.79 -8.58 9.78
CA LEU A 183 -6.05 -8.37 11.02
C LEU A 183 -5.32 -9.63 11.53
N PHE A 184 -5.91 -10.82 11.39
CA PHE A 184 -5.35 -12.02 12.01
C PHE A 184 -4.66 -12.98 11.02
N VAL A 185 -4.76 -12.73 9.72
CA VAL A 185 -4.11 -13.56 8.69
C VAL A 185 -3.22 -12.71 7.81
N VAL A 186 -3.77 -11.70 7.14
CA VAL A 186 -3.03 -10.95 6.11
C VAL A 186 -1.93 -10.09 6.72
N LEU A 187 -2.25 -9.22 7.67
CA LEU A 187 -1.26 -8.32 8.29
C LEU A 187 -0.15 -9.07 9.04
N PRO A 188 -0.42 -10.16 9.80
CA PRO A 188 0.64 -10.95 10.41
C PRO A 188 1.56 -11.64 9.39
N ILE A 189 1.02 -12.11 8.27
CA ILE A 189 1.83 -12.68 7.18
C ILE A 189 2.75 -11.61 6.57
N ILE A 190 2.20 -10.42 6.29
CA ILE A 190 2.98 -9.29 5.75
C ILE A 190 4.11 -8.91 6.71
N ALA A 191 3.78 -8.58 7.97
CA ALA A 191 4.76 -8.16 8.96
C ALA A 191 5.79 -9.26 9.23
N GLY A 192 5.35 -10.52 9.35
CA GLY A 192 6.23 -11.67 9.54
C GLY A 192 7.23 -11.86 8.41
N PHE A 193 6.76 -11.77 7.16
CA PHE A 193 7.61 -11.87 5.99
C PHE A 193 8.60 -10.72 5.89
N GLU A 194 8.12 -9.47 5.99
CA GLU A 194 8.94 -8.28 5.80
C GLU A 194 10.02 -8.20 6.88
N GLU A 195 9.67 -8.42 8.15
CA GLU A 195 10.68 -8.44 9.21
C GLU A 195 11.66 -9.61 9.09
N LEU A 196 11.19 -10.79 8.67
CA LEU A 196 12.08 -11.92 8.40
C LEU A 196 13.13 -11.54 7.36
N LEU A 197 12.72 -10.97 6.23
CA LEU A 197 13.65 -10.58 5.17
C LEU A 197 14.53 -9.40 5.60
N PHE A 198 13.94 -8.26 5.96
CA PHE A 198 14.66 -7.01 6.11
C PHE A 198 15.44 -6.90 7.42
N ARG A 199 15.01 -7.56 8.51
CA ARG A 199 15.68 -7.50 9.82
C ARG A 199 16.39 -8.81 10.11
N GLY A 200 15.63 -9.91 10.16
CA GLY A 200 16.18 -11.22 10.48
C GLY A 200 17.32 -11.61 9.54
N ILE A 201 17.09 -11.52 8.22
CA ILE A 201 18.04 -12.00 7.24
C ILE A 201 19.04 -10.93 6.80
N LEU A 202 18.58 -9.80 6.27
CA LEU A 202 19.48 -8.78 5.72
C LEU A 202 20.35 -8.13 6.78
N ILE A 203 19.91 -8.05 8.04
CA ILE A 203 20.73 -7.55 9.16
C ILE A 203 21.33 -8.71 9.93
N GLY A 204 20.50 -9.55 10.57
CA GLY A 204 20.97 -10.61 11.46
C GLY A 204 21.84 -11.65 10.76
N ALA A 205 21.28 -12.38 9.80
CA ALA A 205 21.97 -13.50 9.17
C ALA A 205 23.20 -13.06 8.37
N LEU A 206 23.14 -11.92 7.65
CA LEU A 206 24.29 -11.42 6.92
C LEU A 206 25.40 -10.91 7.84
N HIS A 207 25.07 -10.32 9.00
CA HIS A 207 26.06 -9.98 10.01
C HIS A 207 26.74 -11.24 10.56
N VAL A 208 25.98 -12.25 10.99
CA VAL A 208 26.53 -13.49 11.56
C VAL A 208 27.34 -14.28 10.53
N GLY A 209 26.87 -14.36 9.29
CA GLY A 209 27.51 -15.17 8.24
C GLY A 209 28.75 -14.55 7.61
N PHE A 210 28.87 -13.21 7.60
CA PHE A 210 29.89 -12.50 6.84
C PHE A 210 30.61 -11.37 7.60
N ASP A 211 30.28 -11.15 8.87
CA ASP A 211 30.86 -10.09 9.72
C ASP A 211 30.68 -8.67 9.15
N VAL A 212 29.59 -8.46 8.41
CA VAL A 212 29.26 -7.12 7.86
C VAL A 212 28.76 -6.22 9.00
N PRO A 213 29.18 -4.94 9.08
CA PRO A 213 28.75 -4.04 10.15
C PRO A 213 27.22 -3.87 10.20
N LEU A 214 26.63 -4.04 11.39
CA LEU A 214 25.17 -3.97 11.60
C LEU A 214 24.54 -2.68 11.07
N TRP A 215 25.18 -1.54 11.28
CA TRP A 215 24.65 -0.24 10.83
C TRP A 215 24.69 -0.05 9.31
N LEU A 216 25.67 -0.66 8.64
CA LEU A 216 25.70 -0.68 7.18
C LEU A 216 24.52 -1.49 6.64
N LEU A 217 24.26 -2.66 7.22
CA LEU A 217 23.12 -3.50 6.87
C LEU A 217 21.79 -2.82 7.20
N ALA A 218 21.68 -2.16 8.35
CA ALA A 218 20.48 -1.44 8.76
C ALA A 218 20.13 -0.30 7.79
N ILE A 219 21.11 0.52 7.39
CA ILE A 219 20.89 1.58 6.40
C ILE A 219 20.50 0.97 5.06
N GLY A 220 21.25 -0.03 4.59
CA GLY A 220 20.99 -0.69 3.30
C GLY A 220 19.61 -1.36 3.23
N SER A 221 19.23 -2.10 4.27
CA SER A 221 17.93 -2.78 4.34
C SER A 221 16.78 -1.77 4.47
N SER A 222 16.96 -0.67 5.21
CA SER A 222 15.95 0.39 5.35
C SER A 222 15.72 1.15 4.04
N VAL A 223 16.79 1.42 3.28
CA VAL A 223 16.68 1.99 1.93
C VAL A 223 15.95 1.03 1.00
N ALA A 224 16.32 -0.25 1.00
CA ALA A 224 15.64 -1.25 0.18
C ALA A 224 14.15 -1.40 0.57
N PHE A 225 13.85 -1.36 1.87
CA PHE A 225 12.48 -1.39 2.39
C PHE A 225 11.65 -0.19 1.90
N GLY A 226 12.19 1.02 2.01
CA GLY A 226 11.56 2.23 1.48
C GLY A 226 11.35 2.16 -0.04
N VAL A 227 12.35 1.71 -0.81
CA VAL A 227 12.23 1.55 -2.28
C VAL A 227 11.17 0.49 -2.65
N GLY A 228 11.02 -0.56 -1.86
CA GLY A 228 9.96 -1.56 -2.03
C GLY A 228 8.55 -0.97 -1.92
N HIS A 229 8.41 0.22 -1.32
CA HIS A 229 7.16 0.94 -1.13
C HIS A 229 6.97 2.10 -2.12
N GLY A 230 7.57 2.02 -3.32
CA GLY A 230 7.47 3.04 -4.37
C GLY A 230 6.05 3.46 -4.73
N ALA A 231 5.07 2.55 -4.61
CA ALA A 231 3.65 2.85 -4.84
C ALA A 231 3.07 3.93 -3.90
N GLN A 232 3.72 4.22 -2.76
CA GLN A 232 3.33 5.30 -1.83
C GLN A 232 3.90 6.68 -2.25
N GLY A 233 4.56 6.76 -3.40
CA GLY A 233 5.24 7.96 -3.86
C GLY A 233 6.54 8.25 -3.11
N ARG A 234 7.25 9.30 -3.55
CA ARG A 234 8.61 9.61 -3.06
C ARG A 234 8.67 9.90 -1.57
N VAL A 235 7.65 10.59 -1.04
CA VAL A 235 7.57 10.93 0.38
C VAL A 235 7.26 9.69 1.20
N GLY A 236 6.28 8.88 0.76
CA GLY A 236 5.96 7.59 1.39
C GLY A 236 7.18 6.67 1.46
N MET A 237 7.98 6.56 0.40
CA MET A 237 9.23 5.80 0.43
C MET A 237 10.21 6.26 1.52
N VAL A 238 10.34 7.58 1.74
CA VAL A 238 11.23 8.15 2.76
C VAL A 238 10.69 7.90 4.17
N VAL A 239 9.38 8.11 4.38
CA VAL A 239 8.71 7.84 5.66
C VAL A 239 8.82 6.36 6.02
N THR A 240 8.45 5.48 5.08
CA THR A 240 8.51 4.03 5.26
C THR A 240 9.94 3.53 5.43
N GLY A 241 10.91 4.09 4.71
CA GLY A 241 12.34 3.80 4.93
C GLY A 241 12.85 4.27 6.30
N THR A 242 12.34 5.39 6.82
CA THR A 242 12.68 5.91 8.16
C THR A 242 12.10 5.03 9.26
N LEU A 243 10.83 4.64 9.14
CA LEU A 243 10.23 3.61 10.00
C LEU A 243 11.04 2.30 9.90
N GLY A 244 11.45 1.98 8.67
CA GLY A 244 12.41 0.95 8.30
C GLY A 244 13.61 0.88 9.26
N LEU A 245 14.27 2.03 9.41
CA LEU A 245 15.48 2.23 10.20
C LEU A 245 15.22 2.16 11.71
N VAL A 246 14.07 2.65 12.19
CA VAL A 246 13.72 2.54 13.62
C VAL A 246 13.47 1.08 14.01
N LEU A 247 12.78 0.31 13.16
CA LEU A 247 12.61 -1.13 13.37
C LEU A 247 13.96 -1.86 13.28
N ALA A 248 14.87 -1.45 12.39
CA ALA A 248 16.23 -1.98 12.34
C ALA A 248 17.02 -1.70 13.64
N TRP A 249 16.90 -0.50 14.21
CA TRP A 249 17.47 -0.17 15.51
C TRP A 249 16.88 -1.04 16.62
N LEU A 250 15.55 -1.22 16.66
CA LEU A 250 14.88 -2.10 17.62
C LEU A 250 15.41 -3.53 17.51
N PHE A 251 15.55 -4.06 16.30
CA PHE A 251 16.14 -5.38 16.07
C PHE A 251 17.58 -5.46 16.58
N ILE A 252 18.43 -4.48 16.28
CA ILE A 252 19.85 -4.49 16.71
C ILE A 252 19.98 -4.49 18.23
N VAL A 253 19.19 -3.67 18.94
CA VAL A 253 19.29 -3.55 20.40
C VAL A 253 18.70 -4.77 21.12
N THR A 254 17.69 -5.41 20.54
CA THR A 254 16.98 -6.52 21.18
C THR A 254 17.44 -7.90 20.71
N ASN A 255 18.04 -7.97 19.52
CA ASN A 255 18.25 -9.20 18.75
C ASN A 255 16.98 -10.07 18.68
N SER A 256 15.80 -9.44 18.60
CA SER A 256 14.51 -10.13 18.64
C SER A 256 13.70 -9.84 17.38
N LEU A 257 13.59 -10.85 16.53
CA LEU A 257 12.70 -10.82 15.36
C LEU A 257 11.23 -10.68 15.80
N PHE A 258 10.86 -11.32 16.91
CA PHE A 258 9.50 -11.28 17.41
C PHE A 258 9.07 -9.88 17.86
N ALA A 259 9.96 -9.14 18.54
CA ALA A 259 9.67 -7.77 18.97
C ALA A 259 9.39 -6.84 17.77
N VAL A 260 10.19 -6.93 16.71
CA VAL A 260 9.97 -6.10 15.51
C VAL A 260 8.75 -6.52 14.70
N ILE A 261 8.44 -7.82 14.61
CA ILE A 261 7.19 -8.29 13.96
C ILE A 261 5.97 -7.70 14.66
N ILE A 262 5.95 -7.72 16.00
CA ILE A 262 4.84 -7.17 16.78
C ILE A 262 4.74 -5.66 16.59
N ALA A 263 5.86 -4.95 16.67
CA ALA A 263 5.88 -3.49 16.50
C ALA A 263 5.33 -3.09 15.12
N HIS A 264 5.81 -3.74 14.06
CA HIS A 264 5.34 -3.49 12.70
C HIS A 264 3.87 -3.87 12.52
N TYR A 265 3.46 -5.05 12.98
CA TYR A 265 2.07 -5.48 12.94
C TYR A 265 1.12 -4.46 13.59
N ILE A 266 1.49 -3.90 14.73
CA ILE A 266 0.68 -2.92 15.45
C ILE A 266 0.55 -1.62 14.66
N VAL A 267 1.63 -1.12 14.05
CA VAL A 267 1.55 0.06 13.18
C VAL A 267 0.53 -0.19 12.06
N ASN A 268 0.67 -1.29 11.33
CA ASN A 268 -0.22 -1.61 10.21
C ASN A 268 -1.66 -1.80 10.67
N ALA A 269 -1.89 -2.53 11.77
CA ALA A 269 -3.22 -2.76 12.31
C ALA A 269 -3.91 -1.46 12.73
N LEU A 270 -3.19 -0.55 13.39
CA LEU A 270 -3.73 0.73 13.82
C LEU A 270 -4.02 1.66 12.65
N GLU A 271 -3.14 1.72 11.63
CA GLU A 271 -3.42 2.49 10.41
C GLU A 271 -4.73 2.05 9.75
N PHE A 272 -4.95 0.74 9.58
CA PHE A 272 -6.20 0.24 9.03
C PHE A 272 -7.39 0.52 9.95
N VAL A 273 -7.32 0.12 11.22
CA VAL A 273 -8.47 0.22 12.13
C VAL A 273 -8.91 1.67 12.34
N ILE A 274 -7.97 2.60 12.52
CA ILE A 274 -8.30 3.99 12.84
C ILE A 274 -8.83 4.72 11.61
N HIS A 275 -8.13 4.64 10.48
CA HIS A 275 -8.53 5.39 9.29
C HIS A 275 -9.67 4.74 8.51
N GLU A 276 -9.69 3.42 8.39
CA GLU A 276 -10.67 2.71 7.53
C GLU A 276 -11.80 2.07 8.33
N GLY A 277 -11.49 1.56 9.52
CA GLY A 277 -12.49 0.93 10.39
C GLY A 277 -13.36 1.95 11.12
N ILE A 278 -12.73 3.00 11.67
CA ILE A 278 -13.40 4.05 12.46
C ILE A 278 -13.67 5.28 11.59
N GLY A 279 -12.88 5.54 10.55
CA GLY A 279 -12.99 6.76 9.74
C GLY A 279 -12.51 8.00 10.48
N TRP A 280 -11.61 7.84 11.46
CA TRP A 280 -11.06 8.96 12.23
C TRP A 280 -9.72 9.39 11.66
N GLU A 281 -9.56 10.70 11.47
CA GLU A 281 -8.29 11.33 11.07
C GLU A 281 -7.65 12.03 12.29
N PRO A 282 -6.68 11.41 12.96
CA PRO A 282 -6.03 12.01 14.12
C PRO A 282 -5.22 13.25 13.72
N PHE A 283 -5.29 14.30 14.55
CA PHE A 283 -4.50 15.53 14.39
C PHE A 283 -4.79 16.36 13.12
N GLU A 284 -5.88 16.09 12.39
CA GLU A 284 -6.42 17.05 11.43
C GLU A 284 -6.89 18.31 12.18
N THR A 285 -6.26 19.44 11.87
CA THR A 285 -6.80 20.75 12.21
C THR A 285 -7.85 21.08 11.16
N GLU A 286 -9.12 21.21 11.55
CA GLU A 286 -10.15 21.74 10.63
C GLU A 286 -9.67 23.07 10.01
N PRO A 287 -9.92 23.29 8.70
CA PRO A 287 -9.60 24.55 8.04
C PRO A 287 -10.42 25.74 8.57
#